data_AF-A0A6H1Q3Y3-F1
#
_entry.id   AF-A0A6H1Q3Y3-F1
#
_cell.length_a   1.000
_cell.length_b   1.000
_cell.length_c   1.000
_cell.angle_alpha   90.00
_cell.angle_beta   90.00
_cell.angle_gamma   90.00
#
_symmetry.space_group_name_H-M   'P 1'
#
loop_
_entity.id
_entity.type
_entity.pdbx_description
1 polymer ?
#
loop_
_entity_poly.entity_id
_entity_poly.type
_entity_poly.pdbx_seq_one_letter_code
_entity_poly.pdbx_strand_id
1 'polypeptide(L)'
;MRKDRESYCSLQPQKFFDPTTGLYQRLDNTAWYLKKRNGKVGYFLNMHTKFQQMPDACFKATAERTAELNVPAIRSQIKEFMEVTNESN
;
A
#
# COMPACT_ATOMS: atom_id res chain seq x y z
N MET A 1 -14.38 -11.76 22.41
CA MET A 1 -13.24 -10.83 22.27
C MET A 1 -13.59 -9.85 21.16
N ARG A 2 -13.87 -8.57 21.47
CA ARG A 2 -14.11 -7.57 20.42
C ARG A 2 -12.76 -7.36 19.72
N LYS A 3 -12.71 -7.54 18.40
CA LYS A 3 -11.54 -7.19 17.60
C LYS A 3 -11.20 -5.74 17.91
N ASP A 4 -10.00 -5.46 18.42
CA ASP A 4 -9.53 -4.09 18.55
C ASP A 4 -9.72 -3.39 17.21
N ARG A 5 -10.35 -2.22 17.24
CA ARG A 5 -10.53 -1.43 16.03
C ARG A 5 -9.13 -1.05 15.57
N GLU A 6 -8.63 -1.71 14.54
CA GLU A 6 -7.46 -1.23 13.81
C GLU A 6 -7.80 0.20 13.38
N SER A 7 -7.09 1.17 13.95
CA SER A 7 -7.19 2.57 13.57
C SER A 7 -6.85 2.64 12.09
N TYR A 8 -7.88 2.64 11.25
CA TYR A 8 -7.79 2.68 9.81
C TYR A 8 -6.96 3.90 9.39
N CYS A 9 -5.66 3.69 9.21
CA CYS A 9 -4.72 4.78 8.98
C CYS A 9 -5.05 5.39 7.62
N SER A 10 -5.60 6.60 7.62
CA SER A 10 -5.94 7.30 6.40
C SER A 10 -5.09 8.56 6.27
N LEU A 11 -4.65 8.80 5.04
CA LEU A 11 -3.82 9.95 4.69
C LEU A 11 -4.54 10.75 3.62
N GLN A 12 -4.52 12.07 3.76
CA GLN A 12 -4.95 12.96 2.69
C GLN A 12 -3.93 12.90 1.53
N PRO A 13 -4.34 13.11 0.27
CA PRO A 13 -3.45 13.04 -0.88
C PRO A 13 -2.18 13.89 -0.73
N GLN A 14 -2.31 15.11 -0.22
CA GLN A 14 -1.18 16.02 0.02
C GLN A 14 -0.11 15.39 0.93
N LYS A 15 -0.52 14.77 2.03
CA LYS A 15 0.38 14.07 2.96
C LYS A 15 0.88 12.75 2.40
N PHE A 16 0.10 12.08 1.55
CA PHE A 16 0.47 10.79 0.98
C PHE A 16 1.60 10.92 -0.05
N PHE A 17 1.53 11.92 -0.91
CA PHE A 17 2.52 12.17 -1.96
C PHE A 17 3.72 12.99 -1.49
N ASP A 18 3.70 13.47 -0.25
CA ASP A 18 4.82 14.20 0.34
C ASP A 18 6.04 13.26 0.50
N PRO A 19 7.16 13.53 -0.19
CA PRO A 19 8.35 12.68 -0.15
C PRO A 19 9.01 12.66 1.24
N THR A 20 8.78 13.68 2.08
CA THR A 20 9.32 13.75 3.44
C THR A 20 8.66 12.74 4.40
N THR A 21 7.46 12.26 4.06
CA THR A 21 6.71 11.30 4.89
C THR A 21 7.05 9.83 4.60
N GLY A 22 7.92 9.59 3.61
CA GLY A 22 8.39 8.27 3.21
C GLY A 22 8.02 7.92 1.77
N LEU A 23 8.82 7.01 1.20
CA LEU A 23 8.66 6.48 -0.15
C LEU A 23 7.27 5.91 -0.37
N TYR A 24 6.76 6.07 -1.60
CA TYR A 24 5.51 5.48 -2.04
C TYR A 24 5.66 4.95 -3.46
N GLN A 25 4.84 3.96 -3.83
CA GLN A 25 4.80 3.40 -5.17
C GLN A 25 3.39 2.98 -5.52
N ARG A 26 2.94 3.27 -6.75
CA ARG A 26 1.66 2.78 -7.28
C ARG A 26 1.85 1.39 -7.87
N LEU A 27 0.89 0.49 -7.65
CA LEU A 27 0.93 -0.87 -8.19
C LEU A 27 0.23 -0.93 -9.55
N ASP A 28 0.96 -1.27 -10.61
CA ASP A 28 0.47 -1.67 -11.95
C ASP A 28 -0.80 -0.94 -12.46
N ASN A 29 -0.81 0.40 -12.38
CA ASN A 29 -1.95 1.27 -12.74
C ASN A 29 -3.28 1.02 -11.98
N THR A 30 -3.24 0.30 -10.88
CA THR A 30 -4.39 0.07 -9.99
C THR A 30 -4.68 1.26 -9.09
N ALA A 31 -5.75 1.18 -8.30
CA ALA A 31 -6.01 2.10 -7.19
C ALA A 31 -5.13 1.82 -5.95
N TRP A 32 -4.27 0.80 -5.98
CA TRP A 32 -3.43 0.39 -4.86
C TRP A 32 -2.05 1.02 -4.89
N TYR A 33 -1.59 1.39 -3.70
CA TYR A 33 -0.30 2.01 -3.47
C TYR A 33 0.39 1.34 -2.28
N LEU A 34 1.71 1.28 -2.35
CA LEU A 34 2.58 1.00 -1.22
C LEU A 34 3.10 2.32 -0.66
N LYS A 35 3.25 2.39 0.66
CA LYS A 35 3.96 3.50 1.31
C LYS A 35 4.75 3.00 2.52
N LYS A 36 6.01 3.42 2.63
CA LYS A 36 6.82 3.22 3.84
C LYS A 36 6.46 4.32 4.84
N ARG A 37 6.01 3.94 6.02
CA ARG A 37 5.74 4.85 7.13
C ARG A 37 6.13 4.21 8.45
N ASN A 38 6.76 4.97 9.34
CA ASN A 38 7.20 4.49 10.66
C ASN A 38 8.04 3.20 10.58
N GLY A 39 8.90 3.09 9.57
CA GLY A 39 9.75 1.91 9.35
C GLY A 39 9.03 0.68 8.78
N LYS A 40 7.73 0.75 8.49
CA LYS A 40 6.96 -0.37 7.91
C LYS A 40 6.33 0.00 6.57
N VAL A 41 6.26 -0.96 5.66
CA VAL A 41 5.51 -0.82 4.41
C VAL A 41 4.04 -1.16 4.66
N GLY A 42 3.13 -0.33 4.19
CA GLY A 42 1.69 -0.58 4.24
C GLY A 42 1.04 -0.48 2.87
N TYR A 43 -0.07 -1.20 2.71
CA TYR A 43 -0.93 -1.16 1.52
C TYR A 43 -2.02 -0.11 1.68
N PHE A 44 -2.11 0.80 0.72
CA PHE A 44 -3.07 1.90 0.72
C PHE A 44 -3.94 1.84 -0.53
N LEU A 45 -5.25 1.96 -0.33
CA LEU A 45 -6.23 2.07 -1.41
C LEU A 45 -6.57 3.55 -1.62
N ASN A 46 -6.50 4.00 -2.87
CA ASN A 46 -6.93 5.34 -3.27
C ASN A 46 -8.47 5.41 -3.33
N MET A 47 -9.07 6.13 -2.38
CA MET A 47 -10.50 6.40 -2.30
C MET A 47 -10.88 7.75 -2.92
N HIS A 48 -10.04 8.33 -3.79
CA HIS A 48 -10.13 9.68 -4.39
C HIS A 48 -9.95 10.84 -3.41
N THR A 49 -10.65 10.82 -2.28
CA THR A 49 -10.56 11.86 -1.24
C THR A 49 -9.44 11.61 -0.25
N LYS A 50 -9.01 10.34 -0.11
CA LYS A 50 -8.00 9.89 0.83
C LYS A 50 -7.35 8.58 0.39
N PHE A 51 -6.20 8.29 0.97
CA PHE A 51 -5.52 7.01 0.89
C PHE A 51 -5.81 6.24 2.17
N GLN A 52 -6.51 5.12 2.06
CA GLN A 52 -6.91 4.30 3.19
C GLN A 52 -5.97 3.11 3.31
N GLN A 53 -5.26 2.98 4.43
CA GLN A 53 -4.51 1.76 4.71
C GLN A 53 -5.49 0.59 4.87
N MET A 54 -5.21 -0.49 4.15
CA MET A 54 -5.98 -1.73 4.22
C MET A 54 -5.08 -2.85 4.74
N PRO A 55 -5.64 -3.85 5.43
CA PRO A 55 -4.90 -5.04 5.83
C PRO A 55 -4.38 -5.81 4.60
N ASP A 56 -3.22 -6.47 4.75
CA ASP A 56 -2.59 -7.30 3.70
C ASP A 56 -3.56 -8.33 3.11
N ALA A 57 -4.40 -8.93 3.94
CA ALA A 57 -5.41 -9.89 3.52
C ALA A 57 -6.43 -9.30 2.52
N CYS A 58 -6.76 -8.01 2.65
CA CYS A 58 -7.69 -7.33 1.75
C CYS A 58 -7.05 -7.10 0.37
N PHE A 59 -5.77 -6.71 0.36
CA PHE A 59 -5.02 -6.61 -0.88
C PHE A 59 -4.90 -7.98 -1.57
N LYS A 60 -4.55 -9.04 -0.82
CA LYS A 60 -4.46 -10.41 -1.33
C LYS A 60 -5.77 -10.88 -1.95
N ALA A 61 -6.89 -10.70 -1.27
CA ALA A 61 -8.21 -11.06 -1.80
C ALA A 61 -8.58 -10.27 -3.07
N THR A 62 -8.13 -9.02 -3.18
CA THR A 62 -8.34 -8.20 -4.40
C THR A 62 -7.47 -8.69 -5.54
N ALA A 63 -6.19 -8.98 -5.28
CA ALA A 63 -5.26 -9.52 -6.26
C ALA A 63 -5.70 -10.89 -6.79
N GLU A 64 -6.31 -11.73 -5.95
CA GLU A 64 -6.84 -13.06 -6.34
C GLU A 64 -8.12 -12.97 -7.17
N ARG A 65 -8.94 -11.93 -7.00
CA ARG A 65 -10.24 -11.80 -7.67
C ARG A 65 -10.21 -11.07 -9.00
N THR A 66 -9.23 -10.19 -9.21
CA THR A 66 -9.16 -9.41 -10.44
C THR A 66 -8.29 -10.14 -11.47
N ALA A 67 -8.94 -10.84 -12.40
CA ALA A 67 -8.27 -11.60 -13.47
C ALA A 67 -7.43 -10.72 -14.42
N GLU A 68 -7.73 -9.42 -14.48
CA GLU A 68 -7.03 -8.43 -15.31
C GLU A 68 -5.81 -7.80 -14.62
N LEU A 69 -5.60 -8.06 -13.32
CA LEU A 69 -4.39 -7.62 -12.64
C LEU A 69 -3.22 -8.46 -13.10
N ASN A 70 -2.13 -7.81 -13.50
CA ASN A 70 -0.88 -8.50 -13.77
C ASN A 70 -0.22 -8.85 -12.43
N VAL A 71 -0.83 -9.82 -11.72
CA VAL A 71 -0.40 -10.30 -10.40
C VAL A 71 1.10 -10.58 -10.32
N PRO A 72 1.76 -11.17 -11.34
CA PRO A 72 3.21 -11.32 -11.35
C PRO A 72 3.96 -9.99 -11.29
N ALA A 73 3.59 -9.01 -12.13
CA ALA A 73 4.23 -7.69 -12.15
C ALA A 73 4.03 -6.94 -10.82
N ILE A 74 2.83 -7.02 -10.25
CA ILE A 74 2.51 -6.41 -8.95
C ILE A 74 3.34 -7.06 -7.83
N ARG A 75 3.51 -8.39 -7.84
CA ARG A 75 4.38 -9.08 -6.88
C ARG A 75 5.83 -8.63 -6.99
N SER A 76 6.35 -8.48 -8.22
CA SER A 76 7.70 -7.94 -8.44
C SER A 76 7.84 -6.52 -7.91
N GLN A 77 6.89 -5.62 -8.21
CA GLN A 77 6.88 -4.24 -7.71
C GLN A 77 6.84 -4.17 -6.18
N ILE A 78 6.04 -5.02 -5.54
CA ILE A 78 6.00 -5.11 -4.07
C ILE A 78 7.35 -5.55 -3.52
N LYS A 79 7.95 -6.58 -4.13
CA LYS A 79 9.23 -7.12 -3.69
C LYS A 79 10.34 -6.08 -3.84
N GLU A 80 10.46 -5.45 -5.00
CA GLU A 80 11.43 -4.38 -5.27
C GLU A 80 11.26 -3.22 -4.28
N PHE A 81 10.01 -2.79 -4.02
CA PHE A 81 9.75 -1.74 -3.05
C PHE A 81 10.14 -2.16 -1.63
N MET A 82 9.89 -3.40 -1.24
CA MET A 82 10.32 -3.93 0.05
C MET A 82 11.84 -4.01 0.16
N GLU A 83 12.55 -4.41 -0.89
CA GLU A 83 14.03 -4.48 -0.92
C GLU A 83 14.65 -3.08 -0.78
N VAL A 84 14.23 -2.12 -1.62
CA VAL A 84 14.67 -0.71 -1.55
C VAL A 84 14.41 -0.09 -0.17
N THR A 85 13.26 -0.41 0.43
CA THR A 85 12.91 0.14 1.74
C THR A 85 13.66 -0.54 2.89
N ASN A 86 14.16 -1.76 2.72
CA ASN A 86 14.95 -2.47 3.73
C ASN A 86 16.44 -2.09 3.70
N GLU A 87 16.99 -1.80 2.50
CA GLU A 87 18.38 -1.36 2.32
C GLU A 87 18.62 0.11 2.73
N SER A 88 17.56 0.90 2.88
CA SER A 88 17.64 2.30 3.34
C SER A 88 17.75 2.44 4.87
N ASN A 89 18.39 1.49 5.57
CA ASN A 89 18.50 1.44 7.03
C ASN A 89 19.96 1.39 7.49
#